data_AF-A0A924B8Z1-F1
#
_entry.id   AF-A0A924B8Z1-F1
#
_cell.length_a   1.000
_cell.length_b   1.000
_cell.length_c   1.000
_cell.angle_alpha   90.00
_cell.angle_beta   90.00
_cell.angle_gamma   90.00
#
_symmetry.space_group_name_H-M   'P 1'
#
loop_
_entity.id
_entity.type
_entity.pdbx_description
1 polymer ?
#
loop_
_entity_poly.entity_id
_entity_poly.type
_entity_poly.pdbx_seq_one_letter_code
_entity_poly.pdbx_strand_id
1 'polypeptide(L)'
;MLRSYLTVIVLTLLSFSCSQKTGFSQAPTSAALTSTATDQINQMFCSFGGKKYMTGNSVMAYQNSSVAVGSKCMSEVRTCLANGNFSGTFSFDSCSAGVASSCLFNGATIPHGGSVKAYPSSSVATGQSCIAETRVCNNGTLSGSSTYATCNVNMPKACLFNGQTVSNGMNIVTYQSSSVPYGQNCISETRKCTDGNWSGSYAFPSCSVGAPVSCNFNGQILAHNQIITMYQAASVSFGQSCASQVRTCSNGMMSGTYTASTCSVQAAASCSFNGQSISSGQSVTAYTAASVPTGNACLSETRICTNGTLSGSAMNSSCYVKTAVPVCTQLEVLLATKSYIETFTAPESDVVSNCVDGVNPTYQSNDPNGSDWNLIRFFNTCGNRYCTSRPGKGYVEGRVTERSYGVVTLECRRKDPPPTVSDACQQKLLTLPEPIVVKSVTESTVGAACIDSSYPTLNENSMSMDNSHSIRFLYTCGSRWCRSQGFSTGRVVENNYGNLTVNCYREEIFNQLDAGTIVSYNPASITDISKNCVDAVTPGVTDSYPSRSAPNQIRFINTCGNRYCKMKGLGASGGWIVEMFANLTGDEGNTMTSVMCMK
;
A
#
# COMPACT_ATOMS: atom_id res chain seq x y z
N MET A 1 22.67 18.45 -58.95
CA MET A 1 23.09 19.65 -59.70
C MET A 1 24.28 19.27 -60.56
N LEU A 2 24.39 19.80 -61.81
CA LEU A 2 25.52 19.65 -62.76
C LEU A 2 25.83 18.17 -63.19
N ARG A 3 25.97 17.75 -64.46
CA ARG A 3 26.44 18.30 -65.76
C ARG A 3 27.94 18.65 -65.81
N SER A 4 28.73 18.30 -66.84
CA SER A 4 28.52 17.51 -68.08
C SER A 4 29.89 17.28 -68.80
N TYR A 5 29.87 16.66 -70.00
CA TYR A 5 30.83 16.86 -71.12
C TYR A 5 32.20 16.14 -71.10
N LEU A 6 32.84 15.80 -72.24
CA LEU A 6 32.40 15.64 -73.65
C LEU A 6 33.42 14.77 -74.45
N THR A 7 33.03 14.23 -75.62
CA THR A 7 33.86 13.42 -76.54
C THR A 7 34.33 14.21 -77.78
N VAL A 8 35.62 14.13 -78.12
CA VAL A 8 36.29 14.59 -79.37
C VAL A 8 37.53 13.68 -79.50
N ILE A 9 37.78 12.78 -80.47
CA ILE A 9 37.70 12.75 -81.95
C ILE A 9 38.66 13.70 -82.66
N VAL A 10 39.82 13.20 -83.13
CA VAL A 10 40.65 13.67 -84.28
C VAL A 10 41.99 12.88 -84.29
N LEU A 11 42.70 12.59 -85.40
CA LEU A 11 42.32 12.30 -86.80
C LEU A 11 43.61 11.87 -87.56
N THR A 12 43.55 10.84 -88.43
CA THR A 12 44.41 10.69 -89.65
C THR A 12 45.96 10.55 -89.49
N LEU A 13 46.82 10.28 -90.51
CA LEU A 13 46.71 10.07 -91.99
C LEU A 13 47.91 9.21 -92.53
N LEU A 14 47.75 8.64 -93.74
CA LEU A 14 48.75 8.11 -94.72
C LEU A 14 49.59 6.83 -94.39
N SER A 15 49.83 5.81 -95.24
CA SER A 15 49.33 5.28 -96.55
C SER A 15 50.25 5.31 -97.81
N PHE A 16 50.12 4.25 -98.64
CA PHE A 16 50.64 4.02 -100.01
C PHE A 16 52.19 3.86 -100.21
N SER A 17 52.72 3.27 -101.31
CA SER A 17 52.39 2.04 -102.08
C SER A 17 53.26 1.95 -103.36
N CYS A 18 53.64 0.73 -103.78
CA CYS A 18 54.00 0.36 -105.17
C CYS A 18 55.19 1.12 -105.84
N SER A 19 55.56 0.87 -107.11
CA SER A 19 55.89 -0.39 -107.82
C SER A 19 56.44 -0.04 -109.23
N GLN A 20 56.98 -1.03 -109.97
CA GLN A 20 57.29 -1.01 -111.42
C GLN A 20 58.48 -0.13 -111.92
N LYS A 21 59.05 -0.33 -113.13
CA LYS A 21 59.38 -1.56 -113.94
C LYS A 21 60.16 -1.16 -115.22
N THR A 22 61.04 -2.05 -115.72
CA THR A 22 61.51 -2.19 -117.14
C THR A 22 62.31 -1.07 -117.84
N GLY A 23 63.28 -1.48 -118.66
CA GLY A 23 63.97 -0.64 -119.66
C GLY A 23 64.72 -1.50 -120.69
N PHE A 24 64.58 -1.20 -121.99
CA PHE A 24 65.01 -2.02 -123.14
C PHE A 24 65.01 -1.12 -124.41
N SER A 25 65.73 -1.38 -125.51
CA SER A 25 66.71 -2.42 -125.89
C SER A 25 67.55 -1.89 -127.09
N GLN A 26 67.96 -2.78 -128.02
CA GLN A 26 68.18 -2.57 -129.47
C GLN A 26 69.63 -2.60 -130.02
N ALA A 27 69.83 -3.57 -130.92
CA ALA A 27 70.55 -3.46 -132.20
C ALA A 27 69.46 -3.24 -133.30
N PRO A 28 69.71 -3.18 -134.64
CA PRO A 28 70.94 -3.51 -135.41
C PRO A 28 71.23 -2.54 -136.59
N THR A 29 72.03 -2.95 -137.58
CA THR A 29 71.62 -3.01 -139.01
C THR A 29 72.67 -3.73 -139.89
N SER A 30 72.36 -3.95 -141.17
CA SER A 30 73.04 -4.86 -142.11
C SER A 30 73.25 -4.22 -143.50
N ALA A 31 73.73 -5.01 -144.49
CA ALA A 31 73.81 -4.78 -145.96
C ALA A 31 75.20 -4.36 -146.51
N ALA A 32 75.58 -4.66 -147.78
CA ALA A 32 75.17 -5.70 -148.75
C ALA A 32 76.15 -5.73 -149.97
N LEU A 33 76.00 -6.74 -150.86
CA LEU A 33 76.13 -6.79 -152.36
C LEU A 33 77.03 -5.74 -153.08
N THR A 34 77.77 -6.01 -154.18
CA THR A 34 77.60 -6.84 -155.41
C THR A 34 78.98 -7.36 -155.91
N SER A 35 79.17 -8.48 -156.63
CA SER A 35 78.90 -8.78 -158.06
C SER A 35 79.34 -7.70 -159.08
N THR A 36 79.83 -7.99 -160.29
CA THR A 36 80.25 -9.24 -161.00
C THR A 36 81.79 -9.20 -161.25
N ALA A 37 82.51 -9.87 -162.19
CA ALA A 37 82.32 -10.80 -163.33
C ALA A 37 83.72 -11.45 -163.64
N THR A 38 84.00 -12.44 -164.51
CA THR A 38 83.28 -13.49 -165.29
C THR A 38 84.33 -14.44 -165.88
N ASP A 39 84.11 -15.78 -165.86
CA ASP A 39 84.43 -16.71 -166.97
C ASP A 39 83.94 -18.15 -166.68
N GLN A 40 83.88 -19.04 -167.68
CA GLN A 40 83.20 -20.35 -167.56
C GLN A 40 84.11 -21.60 -167.57
N ILE A 41 84.00 -22.42 -166.53
CA ILE A 41 84.26 -23.87 -166.53
C ILE A 41 83.23 -24.55 -165.58
N ASN A 42 82.68 -25.72 -165.95
CA ASN A 42 81.64 -26.43 -165.17
C ASN A 42 82.13 -26.98 -163.81
N GLN A 43 81.31 -26.85 -162.75
CA GLN A 43 81.47 -27.49 -161.44
C GLN A 43 80.12 -27.88 -160.80
N MET A 44 80.12 -28.79 -159.82
CA MET A 44 78.92 -29.33 -159.14
C MET A 44 78.83 -28.97 -157.64
N PHE A 45 77.62 -29.10 -157.05
CA PHE A 45 77.28 -28.69 -155.69
C PHE A 45 76.36 -29.71 -154.99
N CYS A 46 76.44 -29.81 -153.66
CA CYS A 46 75.46 -30.52 -152.81
C CYS A 46 74.47 -29.54 -152.15
N SER A 47 73.42 -30.06 -151.49
CA SER A 47 72.51 -29.25 -150.67
C SER A 47 72.18 -29.91 -149.31
N PHE A 48 72.08 -29.10 -148.26
CA PHE A 48 71.63 -29.51 -146.92
C PHE A 48 71.04 -28.30 -146.18
N GLY A 49 70.04 -28.48 -145.30
CA GLY A 49 69.42 -27.37 -144.54
C GLY A 49 68.93 -26.20 -145.40
N GLY A 50 68.40 -26.48 -146.60
CA GLY A 50 67.97 -25.48 -147.59
C GLY A 50 69.09 -24.67 -148.27
N LYS A 51 70.37 -24.91 -147.93
CA LYS A 51 71.55 -24.21 -148.48
C LYS A 51 72.31 -25.11 -149.45
N LYS A 52 73.03 -24.51 -150.39
CA LYS A 52 73.94 -25.20 -151.34
C LYS A 52 75.40 -25.06 -150.89
N TYR A 53 76.19 -26.10 -151.15
CA TYR A 53 77.57 -26.24 -150.71
C TYR A 53 78.42 -26.78 -151.86
N MET A 54 79.64 -26.26 -152.01
CA MET A 54 80.61 -26.79 -152.99
C MET A 54 81.18 -28.13 -152.51
N THR A 55 81.61 -28.97 -153.46
CA THR A 55 82.38 -30.18 -153.16
C THR A 55 83.57 -29.85 -152.25
N GLY A 56 83.71 -30.61 -151.16
CA GLY A 56 84.70 -30.39 -150.10
C GLY A 56 84.15 -29.71 -148.84
N ASN A 57 83.05 -28.96 -148.91
CA ASN A 57 82.49 -28.26 -147.74
C ASN A 57 81.77 -29.20 -146.77
N SER A 58 81.86 -28.90 -145.46
CA SER A 58 81.18 -29.66 -144.40
C SER A 58 80.10 -28.86 -143.66
N VAL A 59 79.16 -29.58 -143.03
CA VAL A 59 78.09 -29.06 -142.17
C VAL A 59 77.93 -29.91 -140.92
N MET A 60 77.43 -29.33 -139.82
CA MET A 60 77.03 -30.09 -138.63
C MET A 60 75.53 -30.39 -138.70
N ALA A 61 75.13 -31.61 -138.31
CA ALA A 61 73.75 -32.07 -138.35
C ALA A 61 73.38 -32.77 -137.02
N TYR A 62 72.09 -32.77 -136.66
CA TYR A 62 71.55 -33.32 -135.42
C TYR A 62 70.66 -34.54 -135.68
N GLN A 63 70.57 -35.41 -134.68
CA GLN A 63 69.76 -36.65 -134.76
C GLN A 63 68.25 -36.40 -134.60
N ASN A 64 67.86 -35.47 -133.72
CA ASN A 64 66.47 -35.10 -133.41
C ASN A 64 66.34 -33.58 -133.32
N SER A 65 65.16 -33.04 -133.62
CA SER A 65 64.85 -31.59 -133.50
C SER A 65 64.44 -31.12 -132.09
N SER A 66 64.18 -32.03 -131.15
CA SER A 66 63.88 -31.67 -129.76
C SER A 66 64.14 -32.82 -128.77
N VAL A 67 64.36 -32.48 -127.50
CA VAL A 67 64.53 -33.44 -126.39
C VAL A 67 63.75 -33.02 -125.13
N ALA A 68 63.53 -33.97 -124.21
CA ALA A 68 62.80 -33.74 -122.97
C ALA A 68 63.50 -32.74 -122.02
N VAL A 69 62.73 -32.18 -121.07
CA VAL A 69 63.22 -31.27 -120.02
C VAL A 69 64.44 -31.88 -119.31
N GLY A 70 65.59 -31.18 -119.36
CA GLY A 70 66.85 -31.64 -118.75
C GLY A 70 67.77 -32.52 -119.61
N SER A 71 67.37 -32.86 -120.84
CA SER A 71 68.18 -33.68 -121.77
C SER A 71 69.08 -32.83 -122.69
N LYS A 72 70.07 -33.47 -123.36
CA LYS A 72 70.99 -32.85 -124.33
C LYS A 72 70.80 -33.42 -125.75
N CYS A 73 71.13 -32.63 -126.77
CA CYS A 73 71.05 -33.00 -128.18
C CYS A 73 72.35 -33.66 -128.71
N MET A 74 72.24 -34.56 -129.69
CA MET A 74 73.37 -35.27 -130.35
C MET A 74 73.58 -34.79 -131.78
N SER A 75 74.85 -34.76 -132.25
CA SER A 75 75.23 -34.23 -133.58
C SER A 75 76.42 -34.96 -134.22
N GLU A 76 76.54 -34.88 -135.54
CA GLU A 76 77.67 -35.36 -136.37
C GLU A 76 78.10 -34.27 -137.39
N VAL A 77 79.20 -34.50 -138.12
CA VAL A 77 79.66 -33.65 -139.22
C VAL A 77 79.58 -34.40 -140.56
N ARG A 78 78.99 -33.75 -141.57
CA ARG A 78 78.71 -34.28 -142.92
C ARG A 78 79.49 -33.48 -143.98
N THR A 79 80.07 -34.12 -145.00
CA THR A 79 80.88 -33.44 -146.04
C THR A 79 80.34 -33.67 -147.46
N CYS A 80 80.29 -32.62 -148.27
CA CYS A 80 79.84 -32.63 -149.66
C CYS A 80 80.86 -33.27 -150.60
N LEU A 81 80.46 -34.31 -151.33
CA LEU A 81 81.30 -35.10 -152.23
C LEU A 81 81.17 -34.64 -153.69
N ALA A 82 82.08 -35.11 -154.55
CA ALA A 82 82.13 -34.75 -155.98
C ALA A 82 80.94 -35.25 -156.82
N ASN A 83 80.09 -36.12 -156.25
CA ASN A 83 78.86 -36.63 -156.86
C ASN A 83 77.59 -35.87 -156.44
N GLY A 84 77.72 -34.76 -155.71
CA GLY A 84 76.58 -33.93 -155.28
C GLY A 84 75.90 -34.37 -153.98
N ASN A 85 76.37 -35.43 -153.30
CA ASN A 85 75.81 -35.91 -152.03
C ASN A 85 76.68 -35.59 -150.80
N PHE A 86 76.04 -35.43 -149.64
CA PHE A 86 76.70 -35.28 -148.34
C PHE A 86 76.92 -36.64 -147.65
N SER A 87 78.15 -36.92 -147.18
CA SER A 87 78.44 -38.05 -146.28
C SER A 87 77.64 -37.98 -144.97
N GLY A 88 77.53 -39.08 -144.22
CA GLY A 88 76.76 -39.13 -142.96
C GLY A 88 75.26 -39.38 -143.14
N THR A 89 74.51 -39.38 -142.03
CA THR A 89 73.11 -39.81 -141.94
C THR A 89 72.17 -38.82 -141.21
N PHE A 90 72.69 -37.96 -140.34
CA PHE A 90 71.87 -37.06 -139.52
C PHE A 90 71.23 -35.96 -140.39
N SER A 91 69.97 -35.64 -140.09
CA SER A 91 69.08 -34.95 -141.03
C SER A 91 68.52 -33.61 -140.55
N PHE A 92 68.72 -33.24 -139.28
CA PHE A 92 68.26 -31.95 -138.74
C PHE A 92 69.40 -30.94 -138.63
N ASP A 93 69.08 -29.65 -138.65
CA ASP A 93 70.04 -28.54 -138.53
C ASP A 93 70.09 -27.90 -137.12
N SER A 94 69.17 -28.28 -136.24
CA SER A 94 68.93 -27.63 -134.94
C SER A 94 68.20 -28.56 -133.96
N CYS A 95 68.26 -28.25 -132.65
CA CYS A 95 67.60 -29.02 -131.58
C CYS A 95 67.36 -28.20 -130.29
N SER A 96 66.27 -28.44 -129.56
CA SER A 96 65.89 -27.69 -128.32
C SER A 96 65.29 -28.54 -127.18
N ALA A 97 65.25 -28.00 -125.95
CA ALA A 97 64.69 -28.66 -124.75
C ALA A 97 63.64 -27.78 -124.01
N GLY A 98 62.72 -28.42 -123.26
CA GLY A 98 61.57 -27.75 -122.61
C GLY A 98 61.78 -27.19 -121.19
N VAL A 99 60.71 -26.61 -120.62
CA VAL A 99 60.67 -25.90 -119.31
C VAL A 99 59.52 -26.39 -118.40
N ALA A 100 59.61 -26.07 -117.09
CA ALA A 100 58.70 -26.56 -116.02
C ALA A 100 57.65 -25.53 -115.55
N SER A 101 56.60 -26.00 -114.85
CA SER A 101 55.37 -25.24 -114.53
C SER A 101 55.23 -24.81 -113.06
N SER A 102 54.55 -23.68 -112.83
CA SER A 102 54.21 -23.10 -111.52
C SER A 102 52.81 -23.52 -111.02
N CYS A 103 52.56 -23.33 -109.72
CA CYS A 103 51.30 -23.63 -109.03
C CYS A 103 50.53 -22.34 -108.67
N LEU A 104 49.27 -22.46 -108.30
CA LEU A 104 48.44 -21.35 -107.78
C LEU A 104 47.87 -21.71 -106.39
N PHE A 105 47.93 -20.78 -105.43
CA PHE A 105 47.31 -20.92 -104.11
C PHE A 105 46.70 -19.60 -103.64
N ASN A 106 45.41 -19.59 -103.32
CA ASN A 106 44.67 -18.41 -102.86
C ASN A 106 44.95 -17.13 -103.68
N GLY A 107 44.99 -17.26 -105.02
CA GLY A 107 45.29 -16.18 -105.97
C GLY A 107 46.77 -15.85 -106.19
N ALA A 108 47.69 -16.40 -105.40
CA ALA A 108 49.13 -16.20 -105.56
C ALA A 108 49.79 -17.31 -106.40
N THR A 109 50.65 -16.94 -107.34
CA THR A 109 51.45 -17.88 -108.14
C THR A 109 52.71 -18.30 -107.39
N ILE A 110 52.93 -19.61 -107.25
CA ILE A 110 54.08 -20.20 -106.59
C ILE A 110 54.98 -20.83 -107.67
N PRO A 111 56.25 -20.41 -107.83
CA PRO A 111 57.16 -21.05 -108.79
C PRO A 111 57.48 -22.49 -108.38
N HIS A 112 57.91 -23.33 -109.32
CA HIS A 112 58.39 -24.67 -108.98
C HIS A 112 59.56 -24.60 -107.97
N GLY A 113 59.47 -25.39 -106.90
CA GLY A 113 60.39 -25.35 -105.75
C GLY A 113 60.01 -24.32 -104.68
N GLY A 114 59.12 -23.37 -104.99
CA GLY A 114 58.58 -22.41 -104.03
C GLY A 114 57.58 -23.05 -103.06
N SER A 115 57.36 -22.39 -101.92
CA SER A 115 56.48 -22.87 -100.86
C SER A 115 55.64 -21.76 -100.21
N VAL A 116 54.54 -22.15 -99.56
CA VAL A 116 53.62 -21.28 -98.82
C VAL A 116 53.18 -21.91 -97.51
N LYS A 117 52.77 -21.09 -96.54
CA LYS A 117 52.03 -21.57 -95.35
C LYS A 117 50.54 -21.61 -95.64
N ALA A 118 49.88 -22.64 -95.15
CA ALA A 118 48.43 -22.83 -95.21
C ALA A 118 47.91 -23.39 -93.88
N TYR A 119 46.61 -23.23 -93.63
CA TYR A 119 45.93 -23.64 -92.39
C TYR A 119 44.77 -24.61 -92.73
N PRO A 120 44.46 -25.58 -91.84
CA PRO A 120 43.34 -26.51 -92.04
C PRO A 120 41.97 -25.90 -91.71
N SER A 121 41.94 -24.73 -91.05
CA SER A 121 40.72 -23.97 -90.74
C SER A 121 40.99 -22.47 -90.85
N SER A 122 39.96 -21.68 -91.19
CA SER A 122 39.97 -20.22 -91.14
C SER A 122 39.89 -19.64 -89.72
N SER A 123 39.53 -20.46 -88.72
CA SER A 123 39.41 -20.01 -87.32
C SER A 123 39.48 -21.15 -86.31
N VAL A 124 39.88 -20.83 -85.07
CA VAL A 124 39.89 -21.73 -83.91
C VAL A 124 39.22 -21.09 -82.68
N ALA A 125 38.77 -21.94 -81.75
CA ALA A 125 38.13 -21.51 -80.51
C ALA A 125 39.07 -20.69 -79.60
N THR A 126 38.47 -19.92 -78.70
CA THR A 126 39.18 -19.10 -77.69
C THR A 126 40.20 -19.95 -76.93
N GLY A 127 41.46 -19.53 -76.90
CA GLY A 127 42.56 -20.24 -76.21
C GLY A 127 43.20 -21.39 -77.01
N GLN A 128 42.77 -21.65 -78.25
CA GLN A 128 43.44 -22.56 -79.18
C GLN A 128 44.41 -21.81 -80.10
N SER A 129 45.37 -22.54 -80.68
CA SER A 129 46.41 -22.00 -81.57
C SER A 129 46.20 -22.41 -83.03
N CYS A 130 46.41 -21.47 -83.95
CA CYS A 130 46.36 -21.73 -85.39
C CYS A 130 47.63 -22.44 -85.87
N ILE A 131 47.55 -23.77 -86.09
CA ILE A 131 48.65 -24.59 -86.62
C ILE A 131 48.70 -24.48 -88.15
N ALA A 132 49.90 -24.29 -88.72
CA ALA A 132 50.14 -24.14 -90.15
C ALA A 132 50.92 -25.32 -90.75
N GLU A 133 50.54 -25.70 -91.98
CA GLU A 133 51.26 -26.62 -92.86
C GLU A 133 52.08 -25.83 -93.90
N THR A 134 53.27 -26.30 -94.24
CA THR A 134 54.08 -25.74 -95.34
C THR A 134 53.88 -26.57 -96.61
N ARG A 135 53.28 -25.95 -97.64
CA ARG A 135 52.95 -26.57 -98.93
C ARG A 135 53.99 -26.18 -100.00
N VAL A 136 54.43 -27.11 -100.85
CA VAL A 136 55.55 -26.93 -101.82
C VAL A 136 55.10 -27.23 -103.24
N CYS A 137 55.51 -26.41 -104.22
CA CYS A 137 55.11 -26.53 -105.62
C CYS A 137 56.04 -27.43 -106.45
N ASN A 138 55.52 -28.57 -106.90
CA ASN A 138 56.21 -29.54 -107.76
C ASN A 138 55.55 -29.59 -109.14
N ASN A 139 56.18 -28.91 -110.12
CA ASN A 139 55.78 -28.86 -111.54
C ASN A 139 54.26 -28.72 -111.75
N GLY A 140 53.65 -27.67 -111.21
CA GLY A 140 52.21 -27.40 -111.27
C GLY A 140 51.35 -27.99 -110.14
N THR A 141 51.85 -28.98 -109.38
CA THR A 141 51.12 -29.60 -108.26
C THR A 141 51.62 -29.10 -106.91
N LEU A 142 50.72 -28.62 -106.04
CA LEU A 142 51.06 -28.11 -104.70
C LEU A 142 50.85 -29.18 -103.62
N SER A 143 51.92 -29.62 -102.94
CA SER A 143 51.87 -30.65 -101.88
C SER A 143 51.00 -30.23 -100.69
N GLY A 144 50.58 -31.19 -99.86
CA GLY A 144 49.82 -30.94 -98.62
C GLY A 144 48.31 -30.79 -98.83
N SER A 145 47.55 -30.58 -97.75
CA SER A 145 46.08 -30.58 -97.77
C SER A 145 45.42 -29.27 -97.31
N SER A 146 46.08 -28.50 -96.44
CA SER A 146 45.54 -27.26 -95.85
C SER A 146 45.15 -26.22 -96.90
N THR A 147 43.92 -25.71 -96.82
CA THR A 147 43.31 -24.86 -97.88
C THR A 147 43.29 -23.37 -97.58
N TYR A 148 43.34 -22.96 -96.30
CA TYR A 148 43.16 -21.56 -95.91
C TYR A 148 44.51 -20.82 -95.85
N ALA A 149 44.56 -19.56 -96.31
CA ALA A 149 45.78 -18.73 -96.21
C ALA A 149 45.96 -18.07 -94.84
N THR A 150 44.91 -18.01 -94.02
CA THR A 150 44.88 -17.32 -92.72
C THR A 150 44.00 -18.07 -91.73
N CYS A 151 44.30 -17.96 -90.43
CA CYS A 151 43.49 -18.51 -89.34
C CYS A 151 43.39 -17.50 -88.18
N ASN A 152 42.19 -17.31 -87.64
CA ASN A 152 41.90 -16.38 -86.54
C ASN A 152 41.51 -17.10 -85.24
N VAL A 153 41.91 -16.58 -84.08
CA VAL A 153 41.46 -17.08 -82.75
C VAL A 153 40.26 -16.27 -82.30
N ASN A 154 39.19 -16.93 -81.84
CA ASN A 154 38.00 -16.24 -81.33
C ASN A 154 38.29 -15.44 -80.04
N MET A 155 37.61 -14.29 -79.88
CA MET A 155 37.70 -13.48 -78.67
C MET A 155 36.86 -14.08 -77.52
N PRO A 156 37.32 -13.99 -76.27
CA PRO A 156 36.58 -14.47 -75.10
C PRO A 156 35.34 -13.61 -74.80
N LYS A 157 34.23 -14.26 -74.44
CA LYS A 157 32.98 -13.60 -74.06
C LYS A 157 33.03 -13.04 -72.63
N ALA A 158 32.51 -11.82 -72.47
CA ALA A 158 32.19 -11.24 -71.17
C ALA A 158 30.94 -11.92 -70.56
N CYS A 159 30.83 -11.88 -69.23
CA CYS A 159 29.70 -12.41 -68.49
C CYS A 159 28.75 -11.27 -68.06
N LEU A 160 27.46 -11.56 -67.90
CA LEU A 160 26.50 -10.63 -67.33
C LEU A 160 26.20 -11.02 -65.87
N PHE A 161 26.17 -10.05 -64.95
CA PHE A 161 25.73 -10.26 -63.57
C PHE A 161 24.91 -9.06 -63.09
N ASN A 162 23.67 -9.30 -62.67
CA ASN A 162 22.71 -8.30 -62.21
C ASN A 162 22.66 -7.02 -63.11
N GLY A 163 22.66 -7.21 -64.43
CA GLY A 163 22.63 -6.12 -65.42
C GLY A 163 23.98 -5.47 -65.75
N GLN A 164 25.07 -5.83 -65.07
CA GLN A 164 26.42 -5.33 -65.35
C GLN A 164 27.24 -6.34 -66.18
N THR A 165 28.02 -5.83 -67.14
CA THR A 165 28.94 -6.63 -67.96
C THR A 165 30.30 -6.73 -67.28
N VAL A 166 30.80 -7.95 -67.10
CA VAL A 166 32.11 -8.23 -66.49
C VAL A 166 33.01 -8.97 -67.49
N SER A 167 34.20 -8.44 -67.72
CA SER A 167 35.19 -8.98 -68.66
C SER A 167 35.63 -10.40 -68.30
N ASN A 168 35.93 -11.22 -69.32
CA ASN A 168 36.49 -12.55 -69.14
C ASN A 168 37.75 -12.54 -68.26
N GLY A 169 37.87 -13.52 -67.36
CA GLY A 169 38.97 -13.65 -66.43
C GLY A 169 38.82 -12.85 -65.13
N MET A 170 37.91 -11.88 -65.06
CA MET A 170 37.67 -11.08 -63.86
C MET A 170 36.86 -11.84 -62.80
N ASN A 171 37.06 -11.44 -61.55
CA ASN A 171 36.36 -11.94 -60.37
C ASN A 171 35.39 -10.89 -59.82
N ILE A 172 34.26 -11.34 -59.25
CA ILE A 172 33.35 -10.53 -58.42
C ILE A 172 33.09 -11.24 -57.10
N VAL A 173 32.84 -10.47 -56.04
CA VAL A 173 32.30 -11.01 -54.77
C VAL A 173 30.78 -10.98 -54.85
N THR A 174 30.15 -12.07 -54.42
CA THR A 174 28.68 -12.24 -54.42
C THR A 174 28.22 -12.93 -53.15
N TYR A 175 26.95 -12.78 -52.80
CA TYR A 175 26.39 -13.21 -51.53
C TYR A 175 25.25 -14.21 -51.69
N GLN A 176 25.12 -15.12 -50.72
CA GLN A 176 24.09 -16.17 -50.74
C GLN A 176 22.66 -15.63 -50.58
N SER A 177 22.52 -14.46 -49.93
CA SER A 177 21.26 -13.75 -49.72
C SER A 177 21.48 -12.24 -49.88
N SER A 178 20.44 -11.49 -50.25
CA SER A 178 20.44 -10.01 -50.20
C SER A 178 20.44 -9.45 -48.78
N SER A 179 20.06 -10.25 -47.78
CA SER A 179 19.97 -9.82 -46.38
C SER A 179 20.02 -10.98 -45.40
N VAL A 180 20.53 -10.74 -44.19
CA VAL A 180 20.53 -11.70 -43.07
C VAL A 180 19.99 -11.06 -41.79
N PRO A 181 19.44 -11.82 -40.82
CA PRO A 181 19.00 -11.28 -39.53
C PRO A 181 20.11 -10.57 -38.75
N TYR A 182 19.73 -9.73 -37.77
CA TYR A 182 20.69 -9.11 -36.86
C TYR A 182 21.57 -10.16 -36.16
N GLY A 183 22.87 -9.89 -36.07
CA GLY A 183 23.87 -10.79 -35.48
C GLY A 183 24.33 -11.94 -36.39
N GLN A 184 23.78 -12.09 -37.60
CA GLN A 184 24.24 -13.07 -38.59
C GLN A 184 25.24 -12.45 -39.58
N ASN A 185 26.13 -13.29 -40.13
CA ASN A 185 27.11 -12.89 -41.12
C ASN A 185 26.62 -13.12 -42.55
N CYS A 186 26.91 -12.17 -43.44
CA CYS A 186 26.67 -12.30 -44.88
C CYS A 186 27.67 -13.27 -45.52
N ILE A 187 27.24 -14.51 -45.79
CA ILE A 187 28.07 -15.52 -46.48
C ILE A 187 28.30 -15.09 -47.93
N SER A 188 29.57 -15.09 -48.35
CA SER A 188 30.00 -14.65 -49.69
C SER A 188 30.91 -15.66 -50.37
N GLU A 189 30.91 -15.64 -51.70
CA GLU A 189 31.85 -16.38 -52.55
C GLU A 189 32.43 -15.45 -53.63
N THR A 190 33.59 -15.83 -54.17
CA THR A 190 34.19 -15.15 -55.33
C THR A 190 33.85 -15.91 -56.60
N ARG A 191 33.10 -15.27 -57.51
CA ARG A 191 32.71 -15.82 -58.81
C ARG A 191 33.62 -15.29 -59.90
N LYS A 192 34.12 -16.16 -60.76
CA LYS A 192 35.01 -15.82 -61.89
C LYS A 192 34.28 -15.95 -63.22
N CYS A 193 34.44 -14.95 -64.08
CA CYS A 193 33.95 -15.00 -65.46
C CYS A 193 34.93 -15.81 -66.33
N THR A 194 34.43 -16.83 -67.03
CA THR A 194 35.18 -17.70 -67.95
C THR A 194 34.36 -17.95 -69.22
N ASP A 195 34.75 -17.31 -70.33
CA ASP A 195 34.08 -17.31 -71.64
C ASP A 195 32.53 -17.22 -71.56
N GLY A 196 32.03 -16.16 -70.91
CA GLY A 196 30.60 -15.90 -70.74
C GLY A 196 29.90 -16.70 -69.62
N ASN A 197 30.60 -17.64 -68.98
CA ASN A 197 30.07 -18.45 -67.88
C ASN A 197 30.65 -18.03 -66.52
N TRP A 198 29.84 -18.12 -65.46
CA TRP A 198 30.26 -17.85 -64.08
C TRP A 198 30.61 -19.13 -63.33
N SER A 199 31.71 -19.13 -62.57
CA SER A 199 31.86 -20.08 -61.45
C SER A 199 30.92 -19.72 -60.29
N GLY A 200 30.64 -20.66 -59.38
CA GLY A 200 29.81 -20.42 -58.20
C GLY A 200 28.31 -20.31 -58.50
N SER A 201 27.52 -20.07 -57.45
CA SER A 201 26.05 -20.11 -57.45
C SER A 201 25.36 -18.87 -56.86
N TYR A 202 26.07 -18.03 -56.10
CA TYR A 202 25.50 -16.94 -55.31
C TYR A 202 25.01 -15.78 -56.19
N ALA A 203 23.75 -15.40 -56.00
CA ALA A 203 23.02 -14.54 -56.93
C ALA A 203 23.06 -13.05 -56.59
N PHE A 204 23.42 -12.66 -55.37
CA PHE A 204 23.23 -11.29 -54.88
C PHE A 204 24.53 -10.47 -54.94
N PRO A 205 24.51 -9.21 -55.44
CA PRO A 205 25.69 -8.33 -55.52
C PRO A 205 26.09 -7.73 -54.17
N SER A 206 25.18 -7.75 -53.20
CA SER A 206 25.34 -7.13 -51.88
C SER A 206 24.47 -7.85 -50.86
N CYS A 207 24.88 -7.85 -49.60
CA CYS A 207 24.09 -8.38 -48.49
C CYS A 207 24.06 -7.38 -47.33
N SER A 208 22.87 -7.10 -46.78
CA SER A 208 22.70 -6.24 -45.61
C SER A 208 22.30 -7.04 -44.36
N VAL A 209 23.02 -6.86 -43.26
CA VAL A 209 22.61 -7.34 -41.94
C VAL A 209 21.44 -6.49 -41.44
N GLY A 210 20.37 -7.13 -40.98
CA GLY A 210 19.18 -6.46 -40.45
C GLY A 210 19.47 -5.66 -39.18
N ALA A 211 18.75 -4.54 -39.00
CA ALA A 211 18.83 -3.73 -37.79
C ALA A 211 18.33 -4.52 -36.56
N PRO A 212 18.88 -4.27 -35.35
CA PRO A 212 18.45 -4.94 -34.13
C PRO A 212 17.04 -4.50 -33.72
N VAL A 213 16.25 -5.45 -33.24
CA VAL A 213 14.87 -5.21 -32.80
C VAL A 213 14.86 -4.51 -31.43
N SER A 214 13.98 -3.52 -31.27
CA SER A 214 13.72 -2.84 -30.00
C SER A 214 12.69 -3.58 -29.16
N CYS A 215 12.83 -3.55 -27.84
CA CYS A 215 11.92 -4.20 -26.91
C CYS A 215 10.75 -3.26 -26.57
N ASN A 216 9.51 -3.74 -26.65
CA ASN A 216 8.35 -3.07 -26.04
C ASN A 216 8.15 -3.64 -24.63
N PHE A 217 8.22 -2.80 -23.61
CA PHE A 217 8.12 -3.23 -22.22
C PHE A 217 7.44 -2.17 -21.36
N ASN A 218 6.35 -2.53 -20.67
CA ASN A 218 5.46 -1.62 -19.94
C ASN A 218 5.02 -0.38 -20.74
N GLY A 219 4.87 -0.51 -22.06
CA GLY A 219 4.49 0.58 -22.98
C GLY A 219 5.63 1.51 -23.38
N GLN A 220 6.85 1.29 -22.89
CA GLN A 220 8.05 1.98 -23.36
C GLN A 220 8.77 1.17 -24.46
N ILE A 221 9.31 1.86 -25.45
CA ILE A 221 10.16 1.27 -26.49
C ILE A 221 11.61 1.47 -26.08
N LEU A 222 12.31 0.36 -25.80
CA LEU A 222 13.72 0.34 -25.45
C LEU A 222 14.54 -0.16 -26.65
N ALA A 223 15.46 0.66 -27.13
CA ALA A 223 16.39 0.28 -28.19
C ALA A 223 17.34 -0.84 -27.70
N HIS A 224 17.88 -1.61 -28.65
CA HIS A 224 18.84 -2.67 -28.32
C HIS A 224 20.05 -2.13 -27.54
N ASN A 225 20.46 -2.88 -26.51
CA ASN A 225 21.48 -2.55 -25.51
C ASN A 225 21.13 -1.37 -24.58
N GLN A 226 19.94 -0.77 -24.66
CA GLN A 226 19.44 0.03 -23.54
C GLN A 226 19.16 -0.86 -22.33
N ILE A 227 19.39 -0.26 -21.16
CA ILE A 227 19.14 -0.85 -19.85
C ILE A 227 18.07 -0.05 -19.12
N ILE A 228 17.29 -0.73 -18.28
CA ILE A 228 16.30 -0.12 -17.38
C ILE A 228 16.36 -0.81 -16.02
N THR A 229 16.32 -0.03 -14.94
CA THR A 229 16.22 -0.57 -13.58
C THR A 229 14.76 -0.87 -13.28
N MET A 230 14.46 -2.12 -12.97
CA MET A 230 13.13 -2.58 -12.56
C MET A 230 13.17 -3.13 -11.15
N TYR A 231 12.01 -3.20 -10.50
CA TYR A 231 11.84 -3.65 -9.12
C TYR A 231 10.99 -4.93 -9.06
N GLN A 232 11.24 -5.75 -8.03
CA GLN A 232 10.54 -7.03 -7.85
C GLN A 232 9.05 -6.85 -7.55
N ALA A 233 8.69 -5.75 -6.89
CA ALA A 233 7.32 -5.36 -6.54
C ALA A 233 7.17 -3.84 -6.64
N ALA A 234 5.93 -3.36 -6.84
CA ALA A 234 5.63 -1.92 -6.91
C ALA A 234 5.65 -1.22 -5.54
N SER A 235 5.57 -1.98 -4.44
CA SER A 235 5.77 -1.49 -3.08
C SER A 235 6.26 -2.61 -2.17
N VAL A 236 6.98 -2.26 -1.11
CA VAL A 236 7.40 -3.18 -0.04
C VAL A 236 6.98 -2.64 1.34
N SER A 237 6.78 -3.53 2.32
CA SER A 237 6.41 -3.15 3.68
C SER A 237 7.43 -2.23 4.35
N PHE A 238 7.02 -1.47 5.37
CA PHE A 238 7.92 -0.64 6.17
C PHE A 238 9.15 -1.43 6.67
N GLY A 239 10.33 -0.80 6.61
CA GLY A 239 11.61 -1.40 7.00
C GLY A 239 12.23 -2.36 5.97
N GLN A 240 11.51 -2.71 4.89
CA GLN A 240 12.07 -3.49 3.78
C GLN A 240 12.72 -2.59 2.72
N SER A 241 13.64 -3.17 1.94
CA SER A 241 14.29 -2.49 0.81
C SER A 241 13.72 -2.96 -0.53
N CYS A 242 13.57 -2.03 -1.47
CA CYS A 242 13.12 -2.33 -2.83
C CYS A 242 14.19 -3.09 -3.62
N ALA A 243 14.06 -4.43 -3.70
CA ALA A 243 14.91 -5.27 -4.55
C ALA A 243 14.81 -4.83 -6.02
N SER A 244 15.95 -4.53 -6.63
CA SER A 244 16.06 -4.00 -8.00
C SER A 244 16.94 -4.89 -8.89
N GLN A 245 16.63 -4.89 -10.18
CA GLN A 245 17.32 -5.64 -11.22
C GLN A 245 17.48 -4.73 -12.43
N VAL A 246 18.72 -4.58 -12.92
CA VAL A 246 18.97 -3.97 -14.23
C VAL A 246 18.59 -5.00 -15.30
N ARG A 247 17.66 -4.62 -16.18
CA ARG A 247 17.21 -5.40 -17.32
C ARG A 247 17.75 -4.78 -18.61
N THR A 248 18.15 -5.60 -19.57
CA THR A 248 18.76 -5.17 -20.85
C THR A 248 17.94 -5.65 -22.03
N CYS A 249 17.74 -4.79 -23.03
CA CYS A 249 17.10 -5.18 -24.29
C CYS A 249 18.10 -5.85 -25.25
N SER A 250 17.95 -7.16 -25.48
CA SER A 250 18.74 -7.92 -26.46
C SER A 250 17.88 -8.34 -27.64
N ASN A 251 17.99 -7.61 -28.76
CA ASN A 251 17.31 -7.89 -30.04
C ASN A 251 15.81 -8.26 -29.87
N GLY A 252 15.03 -7.38 -29.23
CA GLY A 252 13.60 -7.57 -28.97
C GLY A 252 13.26 -8.41 -27.74
N MET A 253 14.21 -9.10 -27.12
CA MET A 253 14.02 -9.87 -25.88
C MET A 253 14.60 -9.14 -24.66
N MET A 254 13.81 -9.02 -23.59
CA MET A 254 14.19 -8.28 -22.38
C MET A 254 14.73 -9.22 -21.30
N SER A 255 16.01 -9.10 -20.92
CA SER A 255 16.63 -9.95 -19.88
C SER A 255 15.98 -9.75 -18.50
N GLY A 256 16.11 -10.72 -17.59
CA GLY A 256 15.57 -10.61 -16.22
C GLY A 256 14.06 -10.87 -16.10
N THR A 257 13.51 -10.69 -14.90
CA THR A 257 12.12 -11.04 -14.54
C THR A 257 11.34 -9.93 -13.83
N TYR A 258 12.00 -8.90 -13.28
CA TYR A 258 11.33 -7.86 -12.49
C TYR A 258 10.46 -6.92 -13.36
N THR A 259 9.24 -6.61 -12.90
CA THR A 259 8.19 -5.97 -13.72
C THR A 259 7.72 -4.59 -13.25
N ALA A 260 8.01 -4.18 -12.01
CA ALA A 260 7.58 -2.87 -11.51
C ALA A 260 8.58 -1.77 -11.88
N SER A 261 8.12 -0.70 -12.54
CA SER A 261 8.96 0.43 -13.00
C SER A 261 9.40 1.37 -11.86
N THR A 262 8.70 1.31 -10.74
CA THR A 262 8.97 2.08 -9.52
C THR A 262 8.68 1.17 -8.32
N CYS A 263 9.37 1.38 -7.21
CA CYS A 263 9.04 0.74 -5.94
C CYS A 263 9.05 1.76 -4.81
N SER A 264 7.97 1.78 -4.01
CA SER A 264 7.87 2.61 -2.80
C SER A 264 7.89 1.75 -1.55
N VAL A 265 8.73 2.10 -0.57
CA VAL A 265 8.62 1.55 0.79
C VAL A 265 7.38 2.16 1.45
N GLN A 266 6.50 1.32 2.00
CA GLN A 266 5.32 1.77 2.73
C GLN A 266 5.72 2.55 3.99
N ALA A 267 4.98 3.61 4.29
CA ALA A 267 5.14 4.35 5.54
C ALA A 267 4.86 3.45 6.75
N ALA A 268 5.54 3.71 7.87
CA ALA A 268 5.31 2.96 9.11
C ALA A 268 3.86 3.14 9.59
N ALA A 269 3.22 2.05 10.00
CA ALA A 269 1.88 2.09 10.56
C ALA A 269 1.87 2.93 11.85
N SER A 270 0.81 3.74 12.00
CA SER A 270 0.55 4.47 13.24
C SER A 270 -0.21 3.59 14.23
N CYS A 271 0.04 3.76 15.52
CA CYS A 271 -0.66 3.08 16.59
C CYS A 271 -1.94 3.84 16.96
N SER A 272 -2.91 3.17 17.58
CA SER A 272 -4.10 3.80 18.18
C SER A 272 -4.05 3.65 19.69
N PHE A 273 -4.36 4.74 20.41
CA PHE A 273 -4.45 4.75 21.87
C PHE A 273 -5.56 5.70 22.32
N ASN A 274 -6.60 5.17 22.99
CA ASN A 274 -7.76 5.94 23.46
C ASN A 274 -8.36 6.90 22.41
N GLY A 275 -8.44 6.43 21.16
CA GLY A 275 -8.99 7.18 20.02
C GLY A 275 -8.01 8.15 19.33
N GLN A 276 -6.82 8.38 19.90
CA GLN A 276 -5.76 9.17 19.26
C GLN A 276 -4.83 8.30 18.42
N SER A 277 -4.39 8.83 17.28
CA SER A 277 -3.39 8.17 16.41
C SER A 277 -1.99 8.64 16.75
N ILE A 278 -1.09 7.71 17.03
CA ILE A 278 0.31 7.95 17.38
C ILE A 278 1.20 7.47 16.23
N SER A 279 1.90 8.39 15.57
CA SER A 279 2.82 8.04 14.49
C SER A 279 3.97 7.15 14.99
N SER A 280 4.44 6.21 14.15
CA SER A 280 5.61 5.39 14.51
C SER A 280 6.83 6.28 14.83
N GLY A 281 7.54 5.95 15.91
CA GLY A 281 8.61 6.75 16.49
C GLY A 281 8.16 7.78 17.54
N GLN A 282 6.86 8.10 17.62
CA GLN A 282 6.31 8.95 18.69
C GLN A 282 5.94 8.12 19.92
N SER A 283 5.78 8.81 21.05
CA SER A 283 5.40 8.23 22.34
C SER A 283 4.19 8.91 22.97
N VAL A 284 3.58 8.24 23.95
CA VAL A 284 2.49 8.75 24.77
C VAL A 284 2.71 8.34 26.23
N THR A 285 2.35 9.22 27.17
CA THR A 285 2.25 8.85 28.59
C THR A 285 0.92 8.13 28.83
N ALA A 286 0.99 6.93 29.38
CA ALA A 286 -0.18 6.10 29.69
C ALA A 286 -0.17 5.69 31.16
N TYR A 287 -1.34 5.51 31.76
CA TYR A 287 -1.50 5.18 33.18
C TYR A 287 -2.04 3.75 33.36
N THR A 288 -1.58 3.06 34.41
CA THR A 288 -1.95 1.66 34.67
C THR A 288 -3.41 1.53 35.17
N ALA A 289 -3.95 2.56 35.82
CA ALA A 289 -5.34 2.67 36.23
C ALA A 289 -5.93 4.05 35.86
N ALA A 290 -7.24 4.13 35.63
CA ALA A 290 -7.94 5.40 35.39
C ALA A 290 -8.13 6.25 36.67
N SER A 291 -8.08 5.63 37.86
CA SER A 291 -8.05 6.33 39.13
C SER A 291 -7.35 5.52 40.22
N VAL A 292 -6.81 6.19 41.24
CA VAL A 292 -6.18 5.58 42.42
C VAL A 292 -6.82 6.10 43.72
N PRO A 293 -6.79 5.34 44.83
CA PRO A 293 -7.31 5.81 46.12
C PRO A 293 -6.53 7.02 46.66
N THR A 294 -7.16 7.80 47.54
CA THR A 294 -6.52 8.95 48.21
C THR A 294 -5.16 8.57 48.80
N GLY A 295 -4.16 9.43 48.63
CA GLY A 295 -2.79 9.19 49.12
C GLY A 295 -1.89 8.34 48.21
N ASN A 296 -2.44 7.66 47.19
CA ASN A 296 -1.64 6.96 46.18
C ASN A 296 -1.32 7.88 44.98
N ALA A 297 -0.19 7.62 44.32
CA ALA A 297 0.20 8.30 43.09
C ALA A 297 -0.26 7.53 41.85
N CYS A 298 -0.55 8.25 40.76
CA CYS A 298 -0.87 7.67 39.46
C CYS A 298 0.42 7.14 38.78
N LEU A 299 0.59 5.82 38.79
CA LEU A 299 1.70 5.16 38.07
C LEU A 299 1.49 5.29 36.55
N SER A 300 2.58 5.62 35.83
CA SER A 300 2.57 5.82 34.39
C SER A 300 3.76 5.19 33.68
N GLU A 301 3.55 4.86 32.41
CA GLU A 301 4.54 4.33 31.47
C GLU A 301 4.65 5.27 30.26
N THR A 302 5.85 5.43 29.70
CA THR A 302 6.02 6.05 28.37
C THR A 302 5.93 4.95 27.32
N ARG A 303 4.79 4.90 26.61
CA ARG A 303 4.53 3.92 25.55
C ARG A 303 5.01 4.47 24.21
N ILE A 304 5.80 3.71 23.45
CA ILE A 304 6.39 4.11 22.17
C ILE A 304 5.73 3.34 21.04
N CYS A 305 5.34 4.02 19.97
CA CYS A 305 4.80 3.37 18.78
C CYS A 305 5.91 2.90 17.84
N THR A 306 5.93 1.61 17.51
CA THR A 306 6.85 1.00 16.55
C THR A 306 6.04 0.25 15.51
N ASN A 307 5.86 0.86 14.33
CA ASN A 307 5.16 0.30 13.16
C ASN A 307 3.82 -0.39 13.53
N GLY A 308 2.87 0.38 14.08
CA GLY A 308 1.55 -0.08 14.51
C GLY A 308 1.53 -0.82 15.87
N THR A 309 2.68 -1.21 16.43
CA THR A 309 2.78 -1.86 17.74
C THR A 309 3.15 -0.84 18.82
N LEU A 310 2.30 -0.67 19.84
CA LEU A 310 2.52 0.28 20.93
C LEU A 310 3.14 -0.43 22.15
N SER A 311 4.39 -0.14 22.51
CA SER A 311 5.10 -0.77 23.64
C SER A 311 4.42 -0.48 25.00
N GLY A 312 4.72 -1.27 26.03
CA GLY A 312 4.16 -1.10 27.38
C GLY A 312 2.81 -1.81 27.61
N SER A 313 2.26 -1.65 28.82
CA SER A 313 1.04 -2.30 29.30
C SER A 313 -0.09 -1.30 29.63
N ALA A 314 0.26 -0.10 30.11
CA ALA A 314 -0.68 0.89 30.65
C ALA A 314 -1.76 1.31 29.64
N MET A 315 -3.04 1.15 29.98
CA MET A 315 -4.15 1.30 29.01
C MET A 315 -4.85 2.67 29.04
N ASN A 316 -4.67 3.48 30.10
CA ASN A 316 -5.49 4.67 30.33
C ASN A 316 -4.75 5.94 29.86
N SER A 317 -5.42 6.86 29.17
CA SER A 317 -4.85 8.15 28.74
C SER A 317 -4.75 9.20 29.85
N SER A 318 -5.41 8.96 30.98
CA SER A 318 -5.42 9.83 32.15
C SER A 318 -5.61 9.02 33.42
N CYS A 319 -5.10 9.52 34.55
CA CYS A 319 -5.38 8.99 35.88
C CYS A 319 -5.64 10.15 36.85
N TYR A 320 -6.59 9.98 37.77
CA TYR A 320 -6.84 10.93 38.86
C TYR A 320 -6.79 10.24 40.23
N VAL A 321 -6.32 10.98 41.24
CA VAL A 321 -6.39 10.55 42.64
C VAL A 321 -7.81 10.82 43.15
N LYS A 322 -8.45 9.82 43.76
CA LYS A 322 -9.78 9.99 44.36
C LYS A 322 -9.69 10.93 45.57
N THR A 323 -10.50 11.98 45.56
CA THR A 323 -10.68 12.87 46.72
C THR A 323 -11.20 12.08 47.92
N ALA A 324 -10.79 12.46 49.13
CA ALA A 324 -11.30 11.85 50.36
C ALA A 324 -12.82 12.06 50.44
N VAL A 325 -13.54 11.06 50.96
CA VAL A 325 -14.96 11.22 51.32
C VAL A 325 -15.03 12.15 52.53
N PRO A 326 -15.91 13.19 52.55
CA PRO A 326 -16.03 14.06 53.71
C PRO A 326 -16.56 13.30 54.93
N VAL A 327 -15.80 13.33 56.02
CA VAL A 327 -16.19 12.74 57.30
C VAL A 327 -16.70 13.87 58.20
N CYS A 328 -18.00 13.89 58.50
CA CYS A 328 -18.52 14.72 59.59
C CYS A 328 -17.90 14.22 60.90
N THR A 329 -17.38 15.10 61.74
CA THR A 329 -16.98 14.69 63.10
C THR A 329 -18.20 14.39 63.96
N GLN A 330 -18.04 13.55 64.99
CA GLN A 330 -19.11 13.22 65.95
C GLN A 330 -19.74 14.47 66.60
N LEU A 331 -18.95 15.53 66.81
CA LEU A 331 -19.41 16.79 67.38
C LEU A 331 -20.21 17.64 66.38
N GLU A 332 -19.77 17.73 65.11
CA GLU A 332 -20.56 18.39 64.06
C GLU A 332 -21.90 17.71 63.84
N VAL A 333 -21.92 16.36 63.86
CA VAL A 333 -23.17 15.59 63.79
C VAL A 333 -24.08 15.94 64.96
N LEU A 334 -23.58 15.86 66.20
CA LEU A 334 -24.35 16.17 67.41
C LEU A 334 -24.99 17.56 67.38
N LEU A 335 -24.28 18.55 66.85
CA LEU A 335 -24.77 19.92 66.70
C LEU A 335 -25.85 20.05 65.61
N ALA A 336 -25.80 19.22 64.56
CA ALA A 336 -26.54 19.45 63.32
C ALA A 336 -27.77 18.54 63.09
N THR A 337 -27.99 17.53 63.93
CA THR A 337 -29.10 16.55 63.79
C THR A 337 -30.52 17.09 64.00
N LYS A 338 -30.72 18.38 64.31
CA LYS A 338 -32.04 18.97 64.64
C LYS A 338 -32.75 18.29 65.84
N SER A 339 -32.04 17.52 66.67
CA SER A 339 -32.59 16.85 67.86
C SER A 339 -32.16 17.44 69.20
N TYR A 340 -31.38 18.54 69.18
CA TYR A 340 -30.93 19.22 70.39
C TYR A 340 -32.11 19.69 71.26
N ILE A 341 -32.23 19.09 72.44
CA ILE A 341 -33.08 19.55 73.54
C ILE A 341 -32.32 20.64 74.29
N GLU A 342 -32.87 21.85 74.26
CA GLU A 342 -32.42 22.95 75.11
C GLU A 342 -33.30 22.96 76.37
N THR A 343 -32.67 23.01 77.54
CA THR A 343 -33.39 22.99 78.84
C THR A 343 -33.58 24.42 79.35
N PHE A 344 -34.79 24.75 79.78
CA PHE A 344 -35.15 26.06 80.33
C PHE A 344 -35.78 25.93 81.70
N THR A 345 -35.57 26.95 82.53
CA THR A 345 -36.50 27.26 83.62
C THR A 345 -37.45 28.38 83.19
N ALA A 346 -38.69 28.31 83.67
CA ALA A 346 -39.70 29.36 83.51
C ALA A 346 -40.57 29.44 84.78
N PRO A 347 -41.20 30.59 85.07
CA PRO A 347 -42.29 30.64 86.04
C PRO A 347 -43.45 29.74 85.61
N GLU A 348 -44.06 29.06 86.58
CA GLU A 348 -45.24 28.21 86.35
C GLU A 348 -46.40 29.01 85.73
N SER A 349 -46.61 30.24 86.22
CA SER A 349 -47.59 31.20 85.71
C SER A 349 -47.49 31.44 84.21
N ASP A 350 -46.28 31.45 83.68
CA ASP A 350 -46.00 31.85 82.30
C ASP A 350 -46.32 30.67 81.37
N VAL A 351 -46.02 29.44 81.79
CA VAL A 351 -46.39 28.21 81.07
C VAL A 351 -47.90 27.98 81.08
N VAL A 352 -48.59 28.25 82.20
CA VAL A 352 -50.06 28.21 82.27
C VAL A 352 -50.66 29.27 81.33
N SER A 353 -50.16 30.51 81.37
CA SER A 353 -50.70 31.62 80.59
C SER A 353 -50.49 31.47 79.07
N ASN A 354 -49.35 30.92 78.64
CA ASN A 354 -49.08 30.62 77.22
C ASN A 354 -49.85 29.37 76.70
N CYS A 355 -50.60 28.68 77.56
CA CYS A 355 -51.37 27.49 77.20
C CYS A 355 -52.84 27.78 76.84
N VAL A 356 -53.35 28.96 77.22
CA VAL A 356 -54.75 29.37 77.05
C VAL A 356 -55.15 29.33 75.57
N ASP A 357 -56.26 28.66 75.26
CA ASP A 357 -56.78 28.50 73.90
C ASP A 357 -58.33 28.59 73.88
N GLY A 358 -58.93 28.42 72.71
CA GLY A 358 -60.38 28.35 72.55
C GLY A 358 -61.05 27.12 73.19
N VAL A 359 -60.29 26.15 73.70
CA VAL A 359 -60.79 24.93 74.36
C VAL A 359 -60.86 25.13 75.88
N ASN A 360 -59.84 25.77 76.43
CA ASN A 360 -59.58 26.01 77.85
C ASN A 360 -59.15 27.48 78.01
N PRO A 361 -60.12 28.43 77.92
CA PRO A 361 -59.86 29.87 77.78
C PRO A 361 -59.52 30.58 79.10
N THR A 362 -59.31 29.86 80.20
CA THR A 362 -59.01 30.43 81.52
C THR A 362 -57.71 29.88 82.10
N TYR A 363 -57.04 30.68 82.93
CA TYR A 363 -55.84 30.26 83.65
C TYR A 363 -56.12 28.99 84.48
N GLN A 364 -57.22 28.94 85.23
CA GLN A 364 -57.59 27.81 86.09
C GLN A 364 -57.77 26.49 85.31
N SER A 365 -58.19 26.54 84.05
CA SER A 365 -58.34 25.35 83.20
C SER A 365 -57.01 24.75 82.70
N ASN A 366 -55.90 25.47 82.90
CA ASN A 366 -54.54 25.05 82.53
C ASN A 366 -53.60 24.95 83.75
N ASP A 367 -54.11 25.22 84.96
CA ASP A 367 -53.35 25.27 86.23
C ASP A 367 -53.04 23.84 86.75
N PRO A 368 -51.76 23.46 86.97
CA PRO A 368 -51.37 22.12 87.43
C PRO A 368 -51.79 21.78 88.88
N ASN A 369 -52.40 22.72 89.61
CA ASN A 369 -52.96 22.50 90.95
C ASN A 369 -54.48 22.23 90.93
N GLY A 370 -55.08 22.21 89.73
CA GLY A 370 -56.49 21.85 89.53
C GLY A 370 -56.71 20.35 89.47
N SER A 371 -57.45 19.88 88.44
CA SER A 371 -57.68 18.44 88.25
C SER A 371 -56.42 17.71 87.77
N ASP A 372 -56.37 16.38 87.93
CA ASP A 372 -55.34 15.53 87.31
C ASP A 372 -55.24 15.78 85.78
N TRP A 373 -56.38 16.06 85.14
CA TRP A 373 -56.46 16.43 83.72
C TRP A 373 -55.74 17.73 83.40
N ASN A 374 -55.81 18.74 84.28
CA ASN A 374 -55.03 19.95 84.14
C ASN A 374 -53.54 19.63 84.20
N LEU A 375 -53.13 18.74 85.10
CA LEU A 375 -51.72 18.34 85.27
C LEU A 375 -51.19 17.59 84.03
N ILE A 376 -51.99 16.69 83.44
CA ILE A 376 -51.68 16.05 82.16
C ILE A 376 -51.52 17.11 81.06
N ARG A 377 -52.49 18.03 80.93
CA ARG A 377 -52.48 19.12 79.94
C ARG A 377 -51.29 20.07 80.13
N PHE A 378 -50.92 20.36 81.37
CA PHE A 378 -49.80 21.21 81.74
C PHE A 378 -48.45 20.63 81.28
N PHE A 379 -48.16 19.37 81.63
CA PHE A 379 -46.90 18.72 81.26
C PHE A 379 -46.76 18.46 79.76
N ASN A 380 -47.88 18.22 79.07
CA ASN A 380 -47.91 17.95 77.63
C ASN A 380 -48.15 19.23 76.81
N THR A 381 -49.41 19.64 76.66
CA THR A 381 -49.83 20.72 75.77
C THR A 381 -49.29 22.09 76.17
N CYS A 382 -49.28 22.43 77.45
CA CYS A 382 -48.79 23.75 77.90
C CYS A 382 -47.28 23.88 77.75
N GLY A 383 -46.52 22.86 78.15
CA GLY A 383 -45.08 22.80 77.87
C GLY A 383 -44.76 22.86 76.38
N ASN A 384 -45.52 22.14 75.53
CA ASN A 384 -45.34 22.16 74.09
C ASN A 384 -45.62 23.54 73.48
N ARG A 385 -46.73 24.19 73.87
CA ARG A 385 -47.09 25.54 73.38
C ARG A 385 -46.14 26.61 73.88
N TYR A 386 -45.71 26.57 75.14
CA TYR A 386 -44.70 27.50 75.65
C TYR A 386 -43.39 27.41 74.85
N CYS A 387 -42.96 26.19 74.48
CA CYS A 387 -41.79 26.00 73.62
C CYS A 387 -42.01 26.54 72.18
N THR A 388 -43.13 26.20 71.55
CA THR A 388 -43.39 26.52 70.12
C THR A 388 -43.83 27.96 69.86
N SER A 389 -44.51 28.62 70.81
CA SER A 389 -44.93 30.03 70.70
C SER A 389 -43.78 31.02 70.95
N ARG A 390 -42.69 30.60 71.59
CA ARG A 390 -41.59 31.48 72.04
C ARG A 390 -40.89 32.16 70.87
N PRO A 391 -41.02 33.48 70.68
CA PRO A 391 -40.53 34.15 69.47
C PRO A 391 -39.01 34.04 69.28
N GLY A 392 -38.59 33.95 68.01
CA GLY A 392 -37.18 34.09 67.62
C GLY A 392 -36.24 32.93 67.97
N LYS A 393 -36.76 31.78 68.44
CA LYS A 393 -35.92 30.63 68.83
C LYS A 393 -36.09 29.35 68.00
N GLY A 394 -37.27 29.13 67.42
CA GLY A 394 -37.53 28.05 66.46
C GLY A 394 -37.55 26.64 67.07
N TYR A 395 -38.30 26.43 68.16
CA TYR A 395 -38.59 25.08 68.66
C TYR A 395 -39.78 24.48 67.91
N VAL A 396 -39.74 23.17 67.60
CA VAL A 396 -40.86 22.42 66.99
C VAL A 396 -41.74 21.73 68.02
N GLU A 397 -41.20 21.48 69.21
CA GLU A 397 -41.93 20.84 70.30
C GLU A 397 -41.34 21.18 71.66
N GLY A 398 -42.06 20.77 72.71
CA GLY A 398 -41.48 20.56 74.02
C GLY A 398 -42.43 19.93 75.04
N ARG A 399 -42.02 20.03 76.30
CA ARG A 399 -42.75 19.52 77.47
C ARG A 399 -42.21 20.15 78.76
N VAL A 400 -42.99 20.08 79.83
CA VAL A 400 -42.43 20.21 81.19
C VAL A 400 -41.82 18.86 81.59
N THR A 401 -40.66 18.87 82.24
CA THR A 401 -40.01 17.66 82.78
C THR A 401 -39.88 17.65 84.30
N GLU A 402 -39.94 18.82 84.93
CA GLU A 402 -39.83 18.97 86.38
C GLU A 402 -40.60 20.21 86.84
N ARG A 403 -41.16 20.15 88.05
CA ARG A 403 -41.94 21.21 88.67
C ARG A 403 -41.49 21.37 90.12
N SER A 404 -41.07 22.56 90.53
CA SER A 404 -40.53 22.82 91.86
C SER A 404 -40.81 24.26 92.30
N TYR A 405 -41.59 24.43 93.38
CA TYR A 405 -41.85 25.71 94.05
C TYR A 405 -42.23 26.89 93.11
N GLY A 406 -43.12 26.65 92.14
CA GLY A 406 -43.59 27.67 91.18
C GLY A 406 -42.63 27.97 90.03
N VAL A 407 -41.51 27.24 89.94
CA VAL A 407 -40.62 27.20 88.77
C VAL A 407 -40.77 25.84 88.08
N VAL A 408 -40.74 25.83 86.76
CA VAL A 408 -40.83 24.62 85.95
C VAL A 408 -39.67 24.49 84.98
N THR A 409 -39.15 23.28 84.86
CA THR A 409 -38.12 22.90 83.90
C THR A 409 -38.79 22.41 82.62
N LEU A 410 -38.47 23.03 81.48
CA LEU A 410 -38.94 22.63 80.17
C LEU A 410 -37.80 22.06 79.32
N GLU A 411 -38.13 21.06 78.53
CA GLU A 411 -37.30 20.58 77.43
C GLU A 411 -37.97 21.02 76.12
N CYS A 412 -37.31 21.90 75.35
CA CYS A 412 -37.77 22.31 74.02
C CYS A 412 -36.77 21.85 72.95
N ARG A 413 -37.26 21.36 71.80
CA ARG A 413 -36.41 20.81 70.72
C ARG A 413 -36.43 21.70 69.48
N ARG A 414 -35.25 22.05 68.92
CA ARG A 414 -35.11 23.05 67.83
C ARG A 414 -35.35 22.49 66.44
N LYS A 415 -35.90 23.32 65.53
CA LYS A 415 -36.18 22.94 64.12
C LYS A 415 -34.92 22.84 63.27
N ASP A 416 -33.95 23.72 63.50
CA ASP A 416 -32.87 24.02 62.56
C ASP A 416 -31.49 23.99 63.24
N PRO A 417 -30.44 23.55 62.53
CA PRO A 417 -29.10 23.43 63.08
C PRO A 417 -28.44 24.81 63.34
N PRO A 418 -27.44 24.88 64.22
CA PRO A 418 -26.63 26.09 64.40
C PRO A 418 -25.79 26.39 63.14
N PRO A 419 -25.37 27.65 62.92
CA PRO A 419 -24.64 28.08 61.72
C PRO A 419 -23.16 27.64 61.67
N THR A 420 -22.78 26.60 62.42
CA THR A 420 -21.39 26.14 62.60
C THR A 420 -21.26 24.65 62.30
N VAL A 421 -21.61 24.26 61.08
CA VAL A 421 -21.36 22.94 60.50
C VAL A 421 -20.57 23.14 59.21
N SER A 422 -19.63 22.26 58.89
CA SER A 422 -18.89 22.35 57.62
C SER A 422 -19.78 22.12 56.40
N ASP A 423 -19.53 22.84 55.30
CA ASP A 423 -20.29 22.76 54.04
C ASP A 423 -20.50 21.31 53.58
N ALA A 424 -19.47 20.48 53.70
CA ALA A 424 -19.50 19.08 53.28
C ALA A 424 -20.39 18.21 54.17
N CYS A 425 -20.49 18.52 55.47
CA CYS A 425 -21.45 17.88 56.35
C CYS A 425 -22.88 18.39 56.12
N GLN A 426 -23.04 19.68 55.82
CA GLN A 426 -24.33 20.28 55.44
C GLN A 426 -24.92 19.58 54.20
N GLN A 427 -24.11 19.27 53.19
CA GLN A 427 -24.56 18.50 52.02
C GLN A 427 -25.03 17.08 52.38
N LYS A 428 -24.33 16.36 53.28
CA LYS A 428 -24.78 15.03 53.74
C LYS A 428 -26.13 15.12 54.46
N LEU A 429 -26.30 16.12 55.35
CA LEU A 429 -27.54 16.35 56.09
C LEU A 429 -28.74 16.70 55.20
N LEU A 430 -28.53 17.45 54.11
CA LEU A 430 -29.57 17.78 53.12
C LEU A 430 -30.10 16.56 52.35
N THR A 431 -29.42 15.41 52.40
CA THR A 431 -29.89 14.15 51.78
C THR A 431 -30.72 13.25 52.70
N LEU A 432 -30.82 13.57 54.00
CA LEU A 432 -31.57 12.78 54.96
C LEU A 432 -33.04 13.22 55.08
N PRO A 433 -33.98 12.29 55.38
CA PRO A 433 -35.37 12.65 55.68
C PRO A 433 -35.48 13.59 56.90
N GLU A 434 -36.55 14.39 56.97
CA GLU A 434 -36.82 15.18 58.17
C GLU A 434 -36.95 14.28 59.41
N PRO A 435 -36.21 14.55 60.51
CA PRO A 435 -36.19 13.67 61.67
C PRO A 435 -37.48 13.74 62.49
N ILE A 436 -38.29 14.78 62.31
CA ILE A 436 -39.55 14.98 63.03
C ILE A 436 -40.58 15.50 62.04
N VAL A 437 -41.70 14.81 61.94
CA VAL A 437 -42.83 15.24 61.11
C VAL A 437 -44.05 15.41 62.02
N VAL A 438 -44.54 16.64 62.09
CA VAL A 438 -45.80 16.97 62.77
C VAL A 438 -46.96 16.47 61.91
N LYS A 439 -47.95 15.83 62.53
CA LYS A 439 -49.14 15.28 61.89
C LYS A 439 -50.39 15.75 62.62
N SER A 440 -51.45 16.03 61.86
CA SER A 440 -52.82 16.14 62.38
C SER A 440 -53.56 14.84 62.11
N VAL A 441 -54.20 14.27 63.13
CA VAL A 441 -54.87 12.96 63.06
C VAL A 441 -56.03 12.90 64.06
N THR A 442 -57.08 12.12 63.78
CA THR A 442 -58.22 12.01 64.71
C THR A 442 -57.93 11.10 65.90
N GLU A 443 -58.59 11.35 67.02
CA GLU A 443 -58.46 10.57 68.25
C GLU A 443 -58.74 9.08 68.04
N SER A 444 -59.80 8.76 67.29
CA SER A 444 -60.16 7.38 66.93
C SER A 444 -59.06 6.64 66.15
N THR A 445 -58.30 7.36 65.32
CA THR A 445 -57.23 6.79 64.49
C THR A 445 -55.96 6.52 65.31
N VAL A 446 -55.66 7.35 66.31
CA VAL A 446 -54.55 7.12 67.24
C VAL A 446 -54.91 6.01 68.23
N GLY A 447 -56.13 6.00 68.77
CA GLY A 447 -56.59 4.95 69.70
C GLY A 447 -56.63 3.56 69.08
N ALA A 448 -57.04 3.45 67.81
CA ALA A 448 -57.01 2.18 67.08
C ALA A 448 -55.60 1.58 66.93
N ALA A 449 -54.54 2.40 66.96
CA ALA A 449 -53.17 1.95 66.76
C ALA A 449 -52.53 1.27 67.99
N CYS A 450 -53.20 1.26 69.14
CA CYS A 450 -52.69 0.68 70.39
C CYS A 450 -53.62 -0.33 71.04
N ILE A 451 -54.71 -0.74 70.39
CA ILE A 451 -55.54 -1.86 70.83
C ILE A 451 -54.64 -3.11 70.99
N ASP A 452 -54.66 -3.72 72.18
CA ASP A 452 -53.93 -4.95 72.49
C ASP A 452 -54.66 -5.78 73.55
N SER A 453 -54.08 -6.92 73.96
CA SER A 453 -54.69 -7.85 74.91
C SER A 453 -54.94 -7.29 76.32
N SER A 454 -54.35 -6.14 76.67
CA SER A 454 -54.60 -5.47 77.96
C SER A 454 -55.66 -4.36 77.86
N TYR A 455 -55.88 -3.81 76.67
CA TYR A 455 -56.84 -2.74 76.39
C TYR A 455 -57.50 -3.02 75.02
N PRO A 456 -58.51 -3.92 74.96
CA PRO A 456 -59.01 -4.49 73.71
C PRO A 456 -60.01 -3.60 72.93
N THR A 457 -60.58 -2.56 73.52
CA THR A 457 -61.56 -1.67 72.86
C THR A 457 -60.99 -0.29 72.52
N LEU A 458 -61.66 0.42 71.60
CA LEU A 458 -61.31 1.80 71.27
C LEU A 458 -61.55 2.78 72.45
N ASN A 459 -62.53 2.49 73.32
CA ASN A 459 -62.85 3.36 74.46
C ASN A 459 -61.74 3.32 75.53
N GLU A 460 -61.19 2.13 75.81
CA GLU A 460 -60.02 1.94 76.68
C GLU A 460 -58.72 2.52 76.08
N ASN A 461 -58.75 2.91 74.79
CA ASN A 461 -57.66 3.57 74.09
C ASN A 461 -58.12 4.94 73.55
N SER A 462 -58.90 5.68 74.33
CA SER A 462 -59.33 7.07 74.05
C SER A 462 -58.82 8.04 75.12
N MET A 463 -59.03 9.34 74.95
CA MET A 463 -58.75 10.35 75.98
C MET A 463 -59.87 10.39 77.05
N SER A 464 -60.01 9.26 77.75
CA SER A 464 -60.96 9.02 78.84
C SER A 464 -60.67 9.88 80.08
N MET A 465 -61.70 10.17 80.87
CA MET A 465 -61.59 10.97 82.09
C MET A 465 -60.65 10.37 83.17
N ASP A 466 -60.29 9.09 83.07
CA ASP A 466 -59.29 8.48 83.94
C ASP A 466 -57.85 8.60 83.42
N ASN A 467 -56.93 8.74 84.36
CA ASN A 467 -55.54 9.13 84.12
C ASN A 467 -54.73 8.07 83.36
N SER A 468 -55.02 6.80 83.66
CA SER A 468 -54.39 5.61 83.08
C SER A 468 -54.53 5.56 81.55
N HIS A 469 -55.75 5.65 81.04
CA HIS A 469 -56.00 5.62 79.60
C HIS A 469 -55.44 6.85 78.90
N SER A 470 -55.64 8.05 79.47
CA SER A 470 -55.12 9.30 78.89
C SER A 470 -53.58 9.31 78.75
N ILE A 471 -52.84 8.75 79.71
CA ILE A 471 -51.38 8.68 79.63
C ILE A 471 -50.90 7.57 78.69
N ARG A 472 -51.57 6.41 78.68
CA ARG A 472 -51.36 5.37 77.64
C ARG A 472 -51.57 5.95 76.24
N PHE A 473 -52.61 6.77 76.07
CA PHE A 473 -52.98 7.40 74.82
C PHE A 473 -51.89 8.35 74.29
N LEU A 474 -51.48 9.33 75.09
CA LEU A 474 -50.54 10.36 74.67
C LEU A 474 -49.18 9.79 74.21
N TYR A 475 -48.69 8.75 74.88
CA TYR A 475 -47.35 8.19 74.64
C TYR A 475 -47.39 6.88 73.86
N THR A 476 -48.10 5.84 74.32
CA THR A 476 -48.08 4.52 73.67
C THR A 476 -48.89 4.51 72.37
N CYS A 477 -50.06 5.14 72.34
CA CYS A 477 -50.89 5.20 71.13
C CYS A 477 -50.31 6.15 70.08
N GLY A 478 -49.82 7.33 70.48
CA GLY A 478 -49.03 8.21 69.59
C GLY A 478 -47.80 7.50 68.99
N SER A 479 -47.07 6.74 69.81
CA SER A 479 -45.87 5.99 69.38
C SER A 479 -46.20 4.88 68.38
N ARG A 480 -47.17 4.00 68.70
CA ARG A 480 -47.59 2.92 67.79
C ARG A 480 -48.23 3.45 66.51
N TRP A 481 -49.01 4.54 66.59
CA TRP A 481 -49.55 5.19 65.40
C TRP A 481 -48.43 5.71 64.49
N CYS A 482 -47.45 6.45 65.01
CA CYS A 482 -46.31 6.91 64.21
C CYS A 482 -45.49 5.75 63.63
N ARG A 483 -45.33 4.64 64.34
CA ARG A 483 -44.71 3.42 63.79
C ARG A 483 -45.48 2.84 62.61
N SER A 484 -46.81 2.84 62.63
CA SER A 484 -47.64 2.45 61.47
C SER A 484 -47.40 3.35 60.24
N GLN A 485 -46.98 4.60 60.47
CA GLN A 485 -46.64 5.57 59.42
C GLN A 485 -45.16 5.52 59.00
N GLY A 486 -44.41 4.50 59.44
CA GLY A 486 -43.01 4.28 59.07
C GLY A 486 -42.01 5.19 59.80
N PHE A 487 -42.26 5.55 61.05
CA PHE A 487 -41.35 6.26 61.96
C PHE A 487 -40.91 5.33 63.11
N SER A 488 -39.85 5.63 63.88
CA SER A 488 -39.44 4.75 65.00
C SER A 488 -40.26 4.94 66.27
N THR A 489 -40.74 6.15 66.53
CA THR A 489 -41.57 6.49 67.71
C THR A 489 -42.41 7.74 67.46
N GLY A 490 -43.24 8.14 68.43
CA GLY A 490 -44.17 9.25 68.31
C GLY A 490 -44.84 9.63 69.63
N ARG A 491 -45.47 10.80 69.69
CA ARG A 491 -46.20 11.32 70.87
C ARG A 491 -47.28 12.31 70.46
N VAL A 492 -48.45 12.22 71.09
CA VAL A 492 -49.50 13.26 71.02
C VAL A 492 -49.05 14.45 71.86
N VAL A 493 -48.96 15.64 71.26
CA VAL A 493 -48.53 16.87 71.92
C VAL A 493 -49.67 17.86 72.17
N GLU A 494 -50.82 17.67 71.52
CA GLU A 494 -51.99 18.54 71.61
C GLU A 494 -53.28 17.77 71.27
N ASN A 495 -54.39 18.07 71.95
CA ASN A 495 -55.75 17.71 71.52
C ASN A 495 -56.58 18.99 71.38
N ASN A 496 -57.20 19.15 70.21
CA ASN A 496 -58.15 20.20 69.88
C ASN A 496 -59.46 19.54 69.39
N TYR A 497 -60.34 19.21 70.34
CA TYR A 497 -61.64 18.58 70.11
C TYR A 497 -61.60 17.31 69.23
N GLY A 498 -60.73 16.37 69.59
CA GLY A 498 -60.59 15.07 68.90
C GLY A 498 -59.73 15.13 67.62
N ASN A 499 -59.28 16.32 67.21
CA ASN A 499 -58.15 16.47 66.29
C ASN A 499 -56.87 16.61 67.13
N LEU A 500 -55.90 15.74 66.86
CA LEU A 500 -54.66 15.64 67.62
C LEU A 500 -53.48 16.15 66.80
N THR A 501 -52.59 16.91 67.45
CA THR A 501 -51.24 17.16 66.93
C THR A 501 -50.33 16.05 67.47
N VAL A 502 -49.75 15.26 66.57
CA VAL A 502 -48.86 14.13 66.89
C VAL A 502 -47.52 14.35 66.21
N ASN A 503 -46.45 14.30 66.98
CA ASN A 503 -45.09 14.37 66.46
C ASN A 503 -44.58 12.95 66.23
N CYS A 504 -44.18 12.64 65.00
CA CYS A 504 -43.58 11.36 64.64
C CYS A 504 -42.08 11.54 64.39
N TYR A 505 -41.25 10.66 64.96
CA TYR A 505 -39.80 10.82 65.02
C TYR A 505 -39.05 9.72 64.24
N ARG A 506 -38.02 10.09 63.48
CA ARG A 506 -37.10 9.20 62.74
C ARG A 506 -35.73 9.10 63.40
N GLU A 507 -35.72 8.86 64.72
CA GLU A 507 -34.49 8.87 65.53
C GLU A 507 -33.44 7.83 65.05
N GLU A 508 -33.84 6.85 64.23
CA GLU A 508 -32.98 5.85 63.61
C GLU A 508 -31.99 6.42 62.58
N ILE A 509 -32.31 7.54 61.91
CA ILE A 509 -31.43 8.11 60.87
C ILE A 509 -30.13 8.66 61.46
N PHE A 510 -30.15 9.04 62.74
CA PHE A 510 -28.98 9.53 63.47
C PHE A 510 -27.94 8.43 63.72
N ASN A 511 -28.38 7.17 63.81
CA ASN A 511 -27.49 6.01 63.94
C ASN A 511 -26.96 5.51 62.58
N GLN A 512 -27.36 6.12 61.46
CA GLN A 512 -26.79 5.90 60.12
C GLN A 512 -25.64 6.87 59.80
N LEU A 513 -25.28 7.74 60.75
CA LEU A 513 -24.14 8.65 60.66
C LEU A 513 -22.90 8.00 61.28
N ASP A 514 -21.73 8.32 60.74
CA ASP A 514 -20.42 7.73 61.12
C ASP A 514 -19.93 8.17 62.54
N ALA A 515 -20.84 8.71 63.34
CA ALA A 515 -20.65 9.30 64.67
C ALA A 515 -20.94 8.31 65.83
N GLY A 516 -21.36 7.07 65.53
CA GLY A 516 -21.78 6.08 66.51
C GLY A 516 -23.23 6.24 66.99
N THR A 517 -23.63 5.49 68.02
CA THR A 517 -25.01 5.45 68.50
C THR A 517 -25.40 6.72 69.28
N ILE A 518 -26.18 7.59 68.65
CA ILE A 518 -26.69 8.84 69.24
C ILE A 518 -27.98 8.60 70.03
N VAL A 519 -28.91 7.80 69.48
CA VAL A 519 -30.17 7.45 70.15
C VAL A 519 -30.21 5.95 70.45
N SER A 520 -30.58 5.62 71.69
CA SER A 520 -30.66 4.25 72.19
C SER A 520 -32.02 3.97 72.82
N TYR A 521 -32.60 2.83 72.46
CA TYR A 521 -33.83 2.29 73.05
C TYR A 521 -33.44 1.20 74.05
N ASN A 522 -33.70 1.45 75.34
CA ASN A 522 -33.25 0.60 76.43
C ASN A 522 -34.48 -0.02 77.13
N PRO A 523 -34.62 -1.35 77.19
CA PRO A 523 -35.62 -1.98 78.03
C PRO A 523 -35.23 -1.81 79.51
N ALA A 524 -36.15 -1.31 80.33
CA ALA A 524 -35.96 -1.12 81.76
C ALA A 524 -37.18 -1.61 82.54
N SER A 525 -36.99 -2.08 83.78
CA SER A 525 -38.12 -2.36 84.68
C SER A 525 -38.72 -1.04 85.20
N ILE A 526 -40.02 -1.02 85.51
CA ILE A 526 -40.63 0.13 86.19
C ILE A 526 -39.87 0.47 87.47
N THR A 527 -39.56 -0.56 88.27
CA THR A 527 -38.81 -0.50 89.53
C THR A 527 -37.45 0.20 89.39
N ASP A 528 -36.73 0.03 88.28
CA ASP A 528 -35.45 0.72 88.07
C ASP A 528 -35.59 2.16 87.59
N ILE A 529 -36.66 2.49 86.86
CA ILE A 529 -36.98 3.88 86.51
C ILE A 529 -37.40 4.66 87.78
N SER A 530 -38.29 4.09 88.60
CA SER A 530 -38.78 4.71 89.86
C SER A 530 -37.64 5.09 90.82
N LYS A 531 -36.62 4.23 90.97
CA LYS A 531 -35.45 4.50 91.84
C LYS A 531 -34.67 5.77 91.48
N ASN A 532 -34.65 6.17 90.20
CA ASN A 532 -33.93 7.36 89.74
C ASN A 532 -34.72 8.66 89.97
N CYS A 533 -35.84 8.59 90.70
CA CYS A 533 -36.79 9.68 90.85
C CYS A 533 -37.02 10.17 92.29
N VAL A 534 -36.42 9.49 93.26
CA VAL A 534 -36.46 9.87 94.68
C VAL A 534 -35.77 11.23 94.86
N ASP A 535 -36.43 12.14 95.57
CA ASP A 535 -35.89 13.44 95.94
C ASP A 535 -36.54 13.97 97.23
N ALA A 536 -36.13 15.17 97.66
CA ALA A 536 -36.62 15.79 98.89
C ALA A 536 -38.13 16.11 98.89
N VAL A 537 -38.79 16.11 97.72
CA VAL A 537 -40.25 16.33 97.60
C VAL A 537 -41.01 15.00 97.70
N THR A 538 -40.36 13.87 97.39
CA THR A 538 -40.99 12.54 97.47
C THR A 538 -39.92 11.48 97.81
N PRO A 539 -39.77 11.11 99.10
CA PRO A 539 -38.68 10.25 99.55
C PRO A 539 -38.92 8.75 99.30
N GLY A 540 -40.13 8.32 98.95
CA GLY A 540 -40.48 6.92 98.71
C GLY A 540 -40.31 6.49 97.25
N VAL A 541 -39.63 5.37 97.01
CA VAL A 541 -39.58 4.73 95.67
C VAL A 541 -40.98 4.28 95.23
N THR A 542 -41.78 3.78 96.19
CA THR A 542 -43.20 3.41 96.02
C THR A 542 -44.04 4.53 95.43
N ASP A 543 -43.72 5.76 95.79
CA ASP A 543 -44.52 6.95 95.48
C ASP A 543 -44.15 7.50 94.10
N SER A 544 -43.13 6.93 93.46
CA SER A 544 -42.76 7.16 92.05
C SER A 544 -43.39 6.15 91.08
N TYR A 545 -44.17 5.16 91.55
CA TYR A 545 -44.80 4.17 90.66
C TYR A 545 -46.02 4.72 89.91
N PRO A 546 -46.18 4.39 88.60
CA PRO A 546 -47.29 4.85 87.77
C PRO A 546 -48.63 4.14 88.07
N SER A 547 -48.71 3.27 89.07
CA SER A 547 -49.96 2.59 89.47
C SER A 547 -50.83 3.41 90.44
N ARG A 548 -50.31 4.51 91.01
CA ARG A 548 -50.87 5.10 92.25
C ARG A 548 -51.66 6.40 92.07
N SER A 549 -51.34 7.23 91.07
CA SER A 549 -52.06 8.50 90.77
C SER A 549 -51.59 9.11 89.43
N ALA A 550 -52.33 10.08 88.89
CA ALA A 550 -51.86 10.85 87.72
C ALA A 550 -50.56 11.61 87.98
N PRO A 551 -50.40 12.36 89.09
CA PRO A 551 -49.13 13.01 89.43
C PRO A 551 -47.95 12.04 89.38
N ASN A 552 -48.12 10.82 89.89
CA ASN A 552 -47.07 9.81 89.91
C ASN A 552 -46.79 9.25 88.51
N GLN A 553 -47.82 9.02 87.68
CA GLN A 553 -47.68 8.62 86.28
C GLN A 553 -46.95 9.68 85.43
N ILE A 554 -47.29 10.95 85.59
CA ILE A 554 -46.71 12.08 84.86
C ILE A 554 -45.25 12.29 85.26
N ARG A 555 -44.96 12.23 86.58
CA ARG A 555 -43.60 12.24 87.13
C ARG A 555 -42.79 11.06 86.59
N PHE A 556 -43.35 9.85 86.57
CA PHE A 556 -42.71 8.64 86.06
C PHE A 556 -42.20 8.80 84.61
N ILE A 557 -43.04 9.35 83.73
CA ILE A 557 -42.72 9.48 82.30
C ILE A 557 -41.81 10.67 82.00
N ASN A 558 -42.04 11.83 82.64
CA ASN A 558 -41.34 13.07 82.28
C ASN A 558 -40.12 13.39 83.16
N THR A 559 -40.17 13.04 84.45
CA THR A 559 -39.07 13.26 85.41
C THR A 559 -38.22 11.99 85.56
N CYS A 560 -38.83 10.85 85.86
CA CYS A 560 -38.10 9.64 86.22
C CYS A 560 -37.39 9.00 85.02
N GLY A 561 -38.06 8.90 83.85
CA GLY A 561 -37.42 8.45 82.61
C GLY A 561 -36.24 9.34 82.17
N ASN A 562 -36.33 10.65 82.41
CA ASN A 562 -35.27 11.61 82.09
C ASN A 562 -34.07 11.47 83.04
N ARG A 563 -34.31 11.46 84.35
CA ARG A 563 -33.28 11.21 85.37
C ARG A 563 -32.62 9.84 85.17
N TYR A 564 -33.38 8.79 84.85
CA TYR A 564 -32.85 7.45 84.52
C TYR A 564 -31.81 7.50 83.40
N CYS A 565 -32.12 8.13 82.26
CA CYS A 565 -31.18 8.23 81.14
C CYS A 565 -29.89 8.99 81.54
N LYS A 566 -30.04 10.10 82.26
CA LYS A 566 -28.93 10.93 82.76
C LYS A 566 -28.04 10.18 83.77
N MET A 567 -28.65 9.43 84.69
CA MET A 567 -27.95 8.75 85.80
C MET A 567 -27.33 7.40 85.43
N LYS A 568 -27.87 6.65 84.46
CA LYS A 568 -27.39 5.29 84.11
C LYS A 568 -26.06 5.25 83.35
N GLY A 569 -25.28 6.34 83.34
CA GLY A 569 -23.96 6.39 82.68
C GLY A 569 -24.02 6.31 81.15
N LEU A 570 -25.20 6.48 80.55
CA LEU A 570 -25.39 6.38 79.10
C LEU A 570 -24.77 7.55 78.32
N GLY A 571 -24.38 8.62 79.01
CA GLY A 571 -23.93 9.89 78.42
C GLY A 571 -25.10 10.73 77.88
N ALA A 572 -26.31 10.53 78.41
CA ALA A 572 -27.53 11.09 77.84
C ALA A 572 -27.79 12.55 78.28
N SER A 573 -27.93 13.46 77.31
CA SER A 573 -28.45 14.82 77.55
C SER A 573 -29.94 14.84 77.92
N GLY A 574 -30.70 13.80 77.58
CA GLY A 574 -32.11 13.64 77.97
C GLY A 574 -32.72 12.30 77.59
N GLY A 575 -33.99 12.10 77.97
CA GLY A 575 -34.75 10.92 77.57
C GLY A 575 -36.17 10.83 78.13
N TRP A 576 -36.94 9.86 77.63
CA TRP A 576 -38.32 9.62 78.04
C TRP A 576 -38.79 8.19 77.76
N ILE A 577 -39.94 7.85 78.35
CA ILE A 577 -40.63 6.58 78.11
C ILE A 577 -41.39 6.66 76.79
N VAL A 578 -41.12 5.73 75.87
CA VAL A 578 -41.73 5.66 74.53
C VAL A 578 -42.72 4.50 74.36
N GLU A 579 -42.72 3.53 75.28
CA GLU A 579 -43.71 2.45 75.33
C GLU A 579 -43.78 1.81 76.72
N MET A 580 -44.99 1.51 77.20
CA MET A 580 -45.26 0.88 78.50
C MET A 580 -46.09 -0.40 78.27
N PHE A 581 -45.56 -1.57 78.64
CA PHE A 581 -46.13 -2.86 78.27
C PHE A 581 -47.04 -3.49 79.35
N ALA A 582 -47.80 -2.69 80.11
CA ALA A 582 -48.62 -3.21 81.21
C ALA A 582 -49.99 -2.54 81.38
N ASN A 583 -50.87 -3.31 82.04
CA ASN A 583 -51.97 -2.76 82.81
C ASN A 583 -51.41 -2.04 84.06
N LEU A 584 -51.86 -0.82 84.33
CA LEU A 584 -51.31 0.03 85.41
C LEU A 584 -51.83 -0.35 86.80
N THR A 585 -52.68 -1.38 86.94
CA THR A 585 -53.50 -1.62 88.14
C THR A 585 -53.00 -2.69 89.11
N GLY A 586 -51.74 -3.15 89.06
CA GLY A 586 -51.29 -4.20 90.00
C GLY A 586 -49.79 -4.52 90.06
N ASP A 587 -49.23 -5.15 89.03
CA ASP A 587 -47.96 -5.88 89.15
C ASP A 587 -46.69 -5.00 89.08
N GLU A 588 -46.19 -4.61 90.25
CA GLU A 588 -44.96 -3.81 90.43
C GLU A 588 -43.66 -4.53 90.00
N GLY A 589 -43.69 -5.84 89.74
CA GLY A 589 -42.51 -6.70 89.54
C GLY A 589 -41.95 -6.79 88.11
N ASN A 590 -42.77 -7.22 87.15
CA ASN A 590 -42.29 -7.74 85.84
C ASN A 590 -42.49 -6.80 84.64
N THR A 591 -43.01 -5.58 84.85
CA THR A 591 -43.30 -4.66 83.73
C THR A 591 -42.01 -4.12 83.10
N MET A 592 -41.73 -4.55 81.87
CA MET A 592 -40.76 -3.88 81.01
C MET A 592 -41.36 -2.60 80.41
N THR A 593 -40.50 -1.59 80.26
CA THR A 593 -40.77 -0.27 79.70
C THR A 593 -39.66 0.06 78.71
N SER A 594 -40.00 0.60 77.54
CA SER A 594 -39.00 1.09 76.59
C SER A 594 -38.67 2.54 76.89
N VAL A 595 -37.42 2.80 77.29
CA VAL A 595 -36.91 4.15 77.55
C VAL A 595 -35.98 4.55 76.41
N MET A 596 -36.30 5.67 75.75
CA MET A 596 -35.43 6.25 74.74
C MET A 596 -34.51 7.26 75.41
N CYS A 597 -33.19 7.03 75.30
CA CYS A 597 -32.16 7.92 75.81
C CYS A 597 -31.36 8.48 74.63
N MET A 598 -31.28 9.81 74.56
CA MET A 598 -30.53 10.56 73.56
C MET A 598 -29.23 11.07 74.19
N LYS A 599 -28.11 10.87 73.50
CA LYS A 599 -26.79 11.34 73.93
C LYS A 599 -26.61 12.80 73.55
#